data_AF-A0A7V2SL64-F1
#
_entry.id   AF-A0A7V2SL64-F1
#
_cell.length_a   1.000
_cell.length_b   1.000
_cell.length_c   1.000
_cell.angle_alpha   90.00
_cell.angle_beta   90.00
_cell.angle_gamma   90.00
#
_symmetry.space_group_name_H-M   'P 1'
#
loop_
_entity.id
_entity.type
_entity.pdbx_description
1 polymer ?
#
loop_
_entity_poly.entity_id
_entity_poly.type
_entity_poly.pdbx_seq_one_letter_code
_entity_poly.pdbx_strand_id
1 'polypeptide(L)'
;CNELVIGKNHAGLGLYYDQNRLNTIFDTLSDLELKITTVDEYVYCDTCRTLVSTRTCPHGQHHHIHYHSESIMTLIQNGILPPPILVRKELSASILAALFPNRFGNLQETYYSLMPSSGLLEPKTDEQFYVKLMELYQTSSLT
;
A
#
# COMPACT_ATOMS: atom_id res chain seq x y z
N CYS A 1 -1.65 2.60 -26.60
CA CYS A 1 -1.55 1.63 -25.49
C CYS A 1 -2.12 0.31 -25.99
N ASN A 2 -1.32 -0.77 -26.05
CA ASN A 2 -1.70 -2.07 -26.64
C ASN A 2 -1.50 -3.24 -25.66
N GLU A 3 -1.26 -2.94 -24.38
CA GLU A 3 -1.11 -3.93 -23.31
C GLU A 3 -2.02 -3.58 -22.13
N LEU A 4 -2.61 -4.60 -21.53
CA LEU A 4 -3.47 -4.51 -20.36
C LEU A 4 -3.07 -5.58 -19.34
N VAL A 5 -2.81 -5.16 -18.10
CA VAL A 5 -2.50 -6.08 -16.98
C VAL A 5 -3.67 -6.08 -16.02
N ILE A 6 -4.20 -7.27 -15.72
CA ILE A 6 -5.35 -7.46 -14.82
C ILE A 6 -5.00 -8.49 -13.75
N GLY A 7 -5.29 -8.17 -12.49
CA GLY A 7 -5.18 -9.13 -11.39
C GLY A 7 -6.26 -10.21 -11.48
N LYS A 8 -5.92 -11.46 -11.14
CA LYS A 8 -6.90 -12.57 -11.09
C LYS A 8 -8.01 -12.37 -10.06
N ASN A 9 -7.80 -11.53 -9.06
CA ASN A 9 -8.78 -11.15 -8.05
C ASN A 9 -9.58 -9.88 -8.42
N HIS A 10 -9.43 -9.36 -9.64
CA HIS A 10 -10.16 -8.18 -10.08
C HIS A 10 -11.67 -8.41 -10.00
N ALA A 11 -12.40 -7.46 -9.43
CA ALA A 11 -13.85 -7.53 -9.28
C ALA A 11 -14.52 -7.76 -10.65
N GLY A 12 -15.39 -8.78 -10.72
CA GLY A 12 -16.09 -9.14 -11.96
C GLY A 12 -15.30 -10.00 -12.94
N LEU A 13 -14.04 -10.34 -12.68
CA LEU A 13 -13.30 -11.32 -13.47
C LEU A 13 -13.61 -12.74 -12.97
N GLY A 14 -14.37 -13.50 -13.75
CA GLY A 14 -14.57 -14.93 -13.50
C GLY A 14 -13.32 -15.73 -13.84
N LEU A 15 -12.93 -16.62 -12.93
CA LEU A 15 -11.91 -17.64 -13.17
C LEU A 15 -12.60 -18.99 -13.34
N TYR A 16 -12.16 -19.79 -14.32
CA TYR A 16 -12.61 -21.17 -14.50
C TYR A 16 -11.41 -22.11 -14.66
N TYR A 17 -11.60 -23.38 -14.31
CA TYR A 17 -10.55 -24.38 -14.40
C TYR A 17 -10.72 -25.21 -15.66
N ASP A 18 -9.70 -25.25 -16.51
CA ASP A 18 -9.68 -26.10 -17.71
C ASP A 18 -8.25 -26.57 -18.00
N GLN A 19 -8.11 -27.80 -18.50
CA GLN A 19 -6.82 -28.44 -18.82
C GLN A 19 -5.76 -28.32 -17.72
N ASN A 20 -6.18 -28.54 -16.47
CA ASN A 20 -5.32 -28.43 -15.29
C ASN A 20 -4.72 -27.02 -15.07
N ARG A 21 -5.38 -25.98 -15.60
CA ARG A 21 -4.98 -24.57 -15.49
C ARG A 21 -6.17 -23.69 -15.12
N LEU A 22 -5.92 -22.65 -14.34
CA LEU A 22 -6.86 -21.54 -14.15
C LEU A 22 -6.84 -20.63 -15.37
N ASN A 23 -7.99 -20.45 -16.01
CA ASN A 23 -8.21 -19.62 -17.17
C ASN A 23 -9.25 -18.53 -16.87
N THR A 24 -9.30 -17.55 -17.76
CA THR A 24 -10.19 -16.39 -17.73
C THR A 24 -10.92 -16.27 -19.06
N ILE A 25 -11.92 -15.39 -19.14
CA ILE A 25 -12.59 -15.09 -20.41
C ILE A 25 -11.60 -14.59 -21.47
N PHE A 26 -10.55 -13.87 -21.06
CA PHE A 26 -9.55 -13.33 -21.96
C PHE A 26 -8.72 -14.39 -22.68
N ASP A 27 -8.55 -15.59 -22.08
CA ASP A 27 -7.82 -16.70 -22.72
C ASP A 27 -8.57 -17.29 -23.93
N THR A 28 -9.87 -16.98 -24.08
CA THR A 28 -10.69 -17.42 -25.23
C THR A 28 -10.79 -16.38 -26.34
N LEU A 29 -10.33 -15.15 -26.11
CA LEU A 29 -10.42 -14.05 -27.07
C LEU A 29 -9.11 -13.98 -27.88
N SER A 30 -9.10 -14.54 -29.08
CA SER A 30 -7.93 -14.60 -29.97
C SER A 30 -7.76 -13.38 -30.88
N ASP A 31 -8.84 -12.63 -31.15
CA ASP A 31 -8.88 -11.62 -32.21
C ASP A 31 -8.75 -10.18 -31.67
N LEU A 32 -8.19 -10.03 -30.47
CA LEU A 32 -7.96 -8.73 -29.86
C LEU A 32 -6.60 -8.16 -30.29
N GLU A 33 -6.58 -6.95 -30.86
CA GLU A 33 -5.33 -6.17 -31.07
C GLU A 33 -4.72 -5.65 -29.74
N LEU A 34 -5.18 -6.16 -28.60
CA LEU A 34 -4.78 -5.78 -27.25
C LEU A 34 -4.25 -7.02 -26.52
N LYS A 35 -3.00 -6.95 -26.07
CA LYS A 35 -2.38 -8.02 -25.28
C LYS A 35 -2.82 -7.92 -23.82
N ILE A 36 -3.60 -8.89 -23.36
CA ILE A 36 -4.08 -8.95 -21.97
C ILE A 36 -3.24 -9.96 -21.19
N THR A 37 -2.67 -9.54 -20.05
CA THR A 37 -1.90 -10.39 -19.15
C THR A 37 -2.59 -10.47 -17.80
N THR A 38 -2.90 -11.69 -17.35
CA THR A 38 -3.45 -11.92 -16.01
C THR A 38 -2.33 -12.19 -15.01
N VAL A 39 -2.35 -11.49 -13.87
CA VAL A 39 -1.35 -11.62 -12.81
C VAL A 39 -1.96 -12.15 -11.52
N ASP A 40 -1.19 -12.94 -10.79
CA ASP A 40 -1.60 -13.40 -9.46
C ASP A 40 -1.63 -12.25 -8.46
N GLU A 41 -2.31 -12.47 -7.33
CA GLU A 41 -2.31 -11.52 -6.22
C GLU A 41 -0.90 -11.38 -5.63
N TYR A 42 -0.53 -10.15 -5.31
CA TYR A 42 0.69 -9.82 -4.59
C TYR A 42 0.40 -9.51 -3.12
N VAL A 43 1.27 -10.02 -2.26
CA VAL A 43 1.16 -9.93 -0.80
C VAL A 43 2.53 -9.61 -0.21
N TYR A 44 2.57 -8.97 0.96
CA TYR A 44 3.80 -8.86 1.72
C TYR A 44 3.95 -10.12 2.58
N CYS A 45 5.06 -10.85 2.43
CA CYS A 45 5.34 -12.01 3.29
C CYS A 45 6.28 -11.60 4.43
N ASP A 46 5.89 -11.86 5.67
CA ASP A 46 6.67 -11.52 6.87
C ASP A 46 7.98 -12.34 6.99
N THR A 47 8.00 -13.52 6.39
CA THR A 47 9.15 -14.44 6.41
C THR A 47 10.11 -14.14 5.26
N CYS A 48 9.59 -13.88 4.05
CA CYS A 48 10.43 -13.38 2.94
C CYS A 48 10.87 -11.93 3.15
N ARG A 49 10.16 -11.17 4.01
CA ARG A 49 10.32 -9.74 4.26
C ARG A 49 10.22 -8.87 3.01
N THR A 50 9.39 -9.28 2.05
CA THR A 50 9.24 -8.60 0.77
C THR A 50 7.87 -8.88 0.13
N LEU A 51 7.56 -8.10 -0.91
CA LEU A 51 6.41 -8.32 -1.77
C LEU A 51 6.65 -9.53 -2.66
N VAL A 52 5.73 -10.48 -2.62
CA VAL A 52 5.77 -11.75 -3.37
C VAL A 52 4.40 -12.03 -3.98
N SER A 53 4.33 -12.88 -5.00
CA SER A 53 3.02 -13.37 -5.45
C SER A 53 2.60 -14.57 -4.59
N THR A 54 1.30 -14.75 -4.41
CA THR A 54 0.74 -15.91 -3.69
C THR A 54 1.10 -17.25 -4.35
N ARG A 55 1.52 -17.24 -5.62
CA ARG A 55 1.97 -18.42 -6.36
C ARG A 55 3.47 -18.70 -6.19
N THR A 56 4.30 -17.67 -6.06
CA THR A 56 5.78 -17.83 -6.02
C THR A 56 6.33 -17.90 -4.60
N CYS A 57 5.58 -17.43 -3.60
CA CYS A 57 5.98 -17.57 -2.21
C CYS A 57 5.85 -19.03 -1.74
N PRO A 58 6.90 -19.62 -1.15
CA PRO A 58 6.81 -20.98 -0.60
C PRO A 58 6.10 -21.02 0.77
N HIS A 59 5.77 -19.88 1.38
CA HIS A 59 5.16 -19.79 2.70
C HIS A 59 3.64 -19.80 2.64
N GLY A 60 3.01 -20.27 3.72
CA GLY A 60 1.56 -20.32 3.83
C GLY A 60 0.91 -18.94 4.00
N GLN A 61 -0.39 -18.84 3.72
CA GLN A 61 -1.14 -17.57 3.79
C GLN A 61 -1.10 -16.88 5.16
N HIS A 62 -0.84 -17.60 6.26
CA HIS A 62 -0.70 -17.02 7.59
C HIS A 62 0.54 -16.11 7.73
N HIS A 63 1.51 -16.23 6.82
CA HIS A 63 2.68 -15.35 6.70
C HIS A 63 2.45 -14.17 5.75
N HIS A 64 1.26 -14.05 5.15
CA HIS A 64 0.95 -13.06 4.14
C HIS A 64 0.08 -11.94 4.69
N ILE A 65 0.53 -10.71 4.48
CA ILE A 65 -0.25 -9.49 4.70
C ILE A 65 -0.83 -9.09 3.35
N HIS A 66 -2.16 -9.11 3.26
CA HIS A 66 -2.92 -8.74 2.07
C HIS A 66 -3.25 -7.24 2.04
N TYR A 67 -3.31 -6.67 0.85
CA TYR A 67 -3.65 -5.25 0.62
C TYR A 67 -5.18 -5.05 0.56
N HIS A 68 -5.85 -5.25 1.70
CA HIS A 68 -7.30 -5.09 1.79
C HIS A 68 -7.70 -3.61 1.81
N SER A 69 -8.28 -3.14 0.72
CA SER A 69 -8.57 -1.71 0.48
C SER A 69 -9.51 -1.12 1.53
N GLU A 70 -10.56 -1.83 1.93
CA GLU A 70 -11.52 -1.36 2.93
C GLU A 70 -10.87 -1.15 4.30
N SER A 71 -10.00 -2.07 4.71
CA SER A 71 -9.29 -1.98 6.00
C SER A 71 -8.28 -0.83 5.99
N ILE A 72 -7.53 -0.69 4.90
CA ILE A 72 -6.59 0.45 4.71
C ILE A 72 -7.36 1.77 4.73
N MET A 73 -8.50 1.84 4.04
CA MET A 73 -9.31 3.05 3.99
C MET A 73 -9.94 3.37 5.35
N THR A 74 -10.32 2.36 6.13
CA THR A 74 -10.80 2.55 7.50
C THR A 74 -9.75 3.22 8.38
N LEU A 75 -8.47 2.82 8.28
CA LEU A 75 -7.38 3.49 9.01
C LEU A 75 -7.29 4.97 8.62
N ILE A 76 -7.26 5.24 7.31
CA ILE A 76 -7.17 6.61 6.78
C ILE A 76 -8.35 7.46 7.24
N GLN A 77 -9.58 6.97 7.13
CA GLN A 77 -10.81 7.68 7.53
C GLN A 77 -10.88 7.96 9.04
N ASN A 78 -10.22 7.14 9.86
CA ASN A 78 -10.07 7.40 11.30
C ASN A 78 -8.86 8.29 11.62
N GLY A 79 -8.17 8.82 10.61
CA GLY A 79 -7.00 9.67 10.77
C GLY A 79 -5.77 8.92 11.29
N ILE A 80 -5.70 7.60 11.09
CA ILE A 80 -4.59 6.73 11.48
C ILE A 80 -3.71 6.48 10.25
N LEU A 81 -2.39 6.66 10.41
CA LEU A 81 -1.40 6.37 9.36
C LEU A 81 -1.34 4.86 9.08
N PRO A 82 -1.64 4.41 7.85
CA PRO A 82 -1.42 3.02 7.49
C PRO A 82 0.06 2.63 7.60
N PRO A 83 0.37 1.37 7.95
CA PRO A 83 1.73 0.87 7.92
C PRO A 83 2.43 1.10 6.57
N PRO A 84 3.73 1.48 6.57
CA PRO A 84 4.51 1.73 5.35
C PRO A 84 4.59 0.55 4.37
N ILE A 85 4.45 -0.69 4.89
CA ILE A 85 4.39 -1.91 4.08
C ILE A 85 3.11 -1.98 3.22
N LEU A 86 2.04 -1.31 3.64
CA LEU A 86 0.74 -1.27 2.95
C LEU A 86 0.62 -0.06 2.03
N VAL A 87 1.01 1.12 2.52
CA VAL A 87 0.93 2.38 1.76
C VAL A 87 2.21 3.16 1.98
N ARG A 88 2.78 3.70 0.90
CA ARG A 88 3.97 4.56 0.99
C ARG A 88 3.68 5.77 1.88
N LYS A 89 4.63 6.11 2.74
CA LYS A 89 4.48 7.17 3.75
C LYS A 89 4.10 8.52 3.15
N GLU A 90 4.63 8.85 1.98
CA GLU A 90 4.35 10.11 1.28
C GLU A 90 2.88 10.16 0.83
N LEU A 91 2.33 9.04 0.35
CA LEU A 91 0.93 8.95 -0.04
C LEU A 91 0.01 9.00 1.19
N SER A 92 0.34 8.26 2.25
CA SER A 92 -0.42 8.31 3.51
C SER A 92 -0.45 9.72 4.09
N ALA A 93 0.70 10.42 4.10
CA ALA A 93 0.82 11.79 4.58
C ALA A 93 0.00 12.76 3.72
N SER A 94 0.10 12.67 2.40
CA SER A 94 -0.63 13.53 1.47
C SER A 94 -2.15 13.35 1.61
N ILE A 95 -2.62 12.09 1.66
CA ILE A 95 -4.05 11.78 1.84
C ILE A 95 -4.57 12.30 3.19
N LEU A 96 -3.84 12.08 4.29
CA LEU A 96 -4.27 12.54 5.60
C LEU A 96 -4.24 14.06 5.73
N ALA A 97 -3.24 14.74 5.17
CA ALA A 97 -3.19 16.20 5.15
C ALA A 97 -4.36 16.79 4.35
N ALA A 98 -4.77 16.13 3.27
CA ALA A 98 -5.94 16.55 2.48
C ALA A 98 -7.27 16.28 3.20
N LEU A 99 -7.42 15.14 3.87
CA LEU A 99 -8.67 14.76 4.55
C LEU A 99 -8.87 15.48 5.89
N PHE A 100 -7.78 15.81 6.60
CA PHE A 100 -7.81 16.44 7.92
C PHE A 100 -6.94 17.70 7.95
N PRO A 101 -7.30 18.74 7.18
CA PRO A 101 -6.52 19.97 7.13
C PRO A 101 -6.56 20.71 8.47
N ASN A 102 -5.45 21.29 8.91
CA ASN A 102 -5.34 22.07 10.14
C ASN A 102 -5.79 21.28 11.39
N ARG A 103 -5.53 19.97 11.42
CA ARG A 103 -5.92 19.08 12.52
C ARG A 103 -5.25 19.45 13.85
N PHE A 104 -4.08 20.07 13.80
CA PHE A 104 -3.28 20.40 14.97
C PHE A 104 -3.43 21.87 15.35
N GLY A 105 -3.67 22.15 16.63
CA GLY A 105 -3.77 23.53 17.14
C GLY A 105 -2.45 24.30 17.01
N ASN A 106 -1.32 23.65 17.34
CA ASN A 106 0.02 24.19 17.12
C ASN A 106 0.96 23.12 16.54
N LEU A 107 0.96 23.00 15.20
CA LEU A 107 1.78 22.02 14.50
C LEU A 107 3.28 22.24 14.73
N GLN A 108 3.74 23.50 14.70
CA GLN A 108 5.17 23.79 14.78
C GLN A 108 5.74 23.36 16.13
N GLU A 109 5.09 23.75 17.22
CA GLU A 109 5.49 23.35 18.58
C GLU A 109 5.51 21.82 18.72
N THR A 110 4.47 21.15 18.22
CA THR A 110 4.38 19.69 18.26
C THR A 110 5.52 19.03 17.47
N TYR A 111 5.78 19.50 16.26
CA TYR A 111 6.85 18.97 15.41
C TYR A 111 8.21 19.13 16.09
N TYR A 112 8.54 20.33 16.57
CA TYR A 112 9.83 20.63 17.17
C TYR A 112 10.05 20.01 18.55
N SER A 113 8.97 19.62 19.24
CA SER A 113 9.06 18.88 20.51
C SER A 113 9.33 17.39 20.31
N LEU A 114 8.95 16.83 19.15
CA LEU A 114 9.06 15.40 18.87
C LEU A 114 10.22 15.03 17.95
N MET A 115 10.62 15.93 17.06
CA MET A 115 11.57 15.67 15.98
C MET A 115 12.90 16.41 16.21
N PRO A 116 14.05 15.81 15.87
CA PRO A 116 15.31 16.54 15.83
C PRO A 116 15.24 17.66 14.78
N SER A 117 15.72 18.84 15.14
CA SER A 117 15.79 20.00 14.24
C SER A 117 17.23 20.28 13.82
N SER A 118 17.39 20.94 12.68
CA SER A 118 18.68 21.44 12.18
C SER A 118 19.19 22.66 12.96
N GLY A 119 18.55 23.02 14.09
CA GLY A 119 18.80 24.28 14.81
C GLY A 119 18.12 25.50 14.19
N LEU A 120 17.44 25.35 13.05
CA LEU A 120 16.65 26.39 12.40
C LEU A 120 15.15 26.11 12.54
N LEU A 121 14.39 27.15 12.88
CA LEU A 121 12.93 27.11 12.92
C LEU A 121 12.39 27.47 11.54
N GLU A 122 11.87 26.47 10.85
CA GLU A 122 11.26 26.54 9.53
C GLU A 122 9.81 26.08 9.65
N PRO A 123 8.85 26.78 8.99
CA PRO A 123 7.47 26.34 9.02
C PRO A 123 7.33 24.97 8.35
N LYS A 124 6.79 23.99 9.09
CA LYS A 124 6.47 22.64 8.60
C LYS A 124 5.02 22.49 8.18
N THR A 125 4.77 21.63 7.20
CA THR A 125 3.42 21.27 6.74
C THR A 125 2.91 19.99 7.43
N ASP A 126 1.59 19.78 7.41
CA ASP A 126 0.96 18.55 7.92
C ASP A 126 1.57 17.29 7.26
N GLU A 127 1.82 17.34 5.95
CA GLU A 127 2.43 16.25 5.20
C GLU A 127 3.86 15.94 5.69
N GLN A 128 4.69 16.97 5.87
CA GLN A 128 6.05 16.82 6.39
C GLN A 128 6.06 16.23 7.80
N PHE A 129 5.11 16.65 8.64
CA PHE A 129 4.93 16.09 9.97
C PHE A 129 4.60 14.59 9.92
N TYR A 130 3.61 14.19 9.11
CA TYR A 130 3.21 12.78 8.99
C TYR A 130 4.34 11.89 8.42
N VAL A 131 5.08 12.37 7.40
CA VAL A 131 6.23 11.63 6.87
C VAL A 131 7.28 11.40 7.94
N LYS A 132 7.64 12.44 8.70
CA LYS A 132 8.63 12.33 9.79
C LYS A 132 8.15 11.44 10.93
N LEU A 133 6.86 11.51 11.25
CA LEU A 133 6.26 10.62 12.24
C LEU A 133 6.36 9.15 11.85
N MET A 134 6.12 8.81 10.58
CA MET A 134 6.27 7.43 10.09
C MET A 134 7.72 6.94 10.13
N GLU A 135 8.70 7.82 9.88
CA GLU A 135 10.12 7.47 9.99
C GLU A 135 10.53 7.09 11.41
N LEU A 136 9.97 7.76 12.42
CA LEU A 136 10.20 7.38 13.82
C LEU A 136 9.67 5.98 14.14
N TYR A 137 8.50 5.58 13.62
CA TYR A 137 7.98 4.23 13.84
C TYR A 137 8.81 3.12 13.16
N GLN A 138 9.64 3.48 12.18
CA GLN A 138 10.51 2.54 11.47
C GLN A 138 11.90 2.40 12.09
N THR A 139 12.21 3.13 13.17
CA THR A 139 13.52 3.00 13.82
C THR A 139 13.64 1.64 14.49
N SER A 140 14.44 0.75 13.88
CA SER A 140 14.64 -0.64 14.28
C SER A 140 15.45 -0.83 15.56
N SER A 141 15.94 0.24 16.19
CA SER A 141 16.84 0.15 17.35
C SER A 141 16.16 -0.33 18.64
N LEU A 142 14.84 -0.53 18.65
CA LEU A 142 14.03 -0.86 19.83
C LEU A 142 13.33 -2.23 19.73
N THR A 143 13.60 -3.01 18.69
CA THR A 143 13.04 -4.36 18.44
C THR A 143 14.14 -5.31 18.00
#